data_AF-A0A0V1GXJ8-F1
#
_entry.id   AF-A0A0V1GXJ8-F1
#
_cell.length_a   1.000
_cell.length_b   1.000
_cell.length_c   1.000
_cell.angle_alpha   90.00
_cell.angle_beta   90.00
_cell.angle_gamma   90.00
#
_symmetry.space_group_name_H-M   'P 1'
#
loop_
_entity.id
_entity.type
_entity.pdbx_description
1 polymer ?
#
loop_
_entity_poly.entity_id
_entity_poly.type
_entity_poly.pdbx_seq_one_letter_code
_entity_poly.pdbx_strand_id
1 'polypeptide(L)'
;LKLLMLQHFWRQNFQCSKRFLLSAAYDCSEEWRKRLEAPIFKNTDADEFITDLRKRFLGKKVASPIDLDVAVNLVQRKDHLDELKSCIYKIRHTKLSASILPSTHHALVRSFLHLGCEDLFMEMIDDPINYGLFPDAFAANIAMNYFIIQDKFSCKNIQTEEYCNVAAKIACHMMKQEEFKLSTCWLSVYSCLKWLLSGDQSWITIPCTFRNMDDEEGEDLIFKVPFLKNPVFDDHFDLEEPRQLVGKTILWMSEHLPDSPAIHSCRALGLKLWNKHDRLVQLLKQNCETSDLQLHVDALDFILDDQRKEENDQTEKSVVDQELSKLVSKIKDSAHFTNNSLEASFFDQMNKELPELEKTDIVEQIDLISSWNQRRIQLLENKVRQIYLKKRLAEIAELRKKLTEEREVIFFFENKATWEHNVHPDYKDADASVSAGKLPSDEEYVVPELEKRTVDERWKRF
;
A
#
# COMPACT_ATOMS: atom_id res chain seq x y z
N LEU A 1 -30.77 -49.71 -10.53
CA LEU A 1 -30.95 -48.53 -9.64
C LEU A 1 -29.63 -48.03 -9.03
N LYS A 2 -28.86 -48.81 -8.26
CA LYS A 2 -27.56 -48.36 -7.70
C LYS A 2 -26.50 -48.00 -8.76
N LEU A 3 -26.44 -48.71 -9.89
CA LEU A 3 -25.52 -48.40 -11.01
C LEU A 3 -25.91 -47.15 -11.81
N LEU A 4 -27.21 -46.84 -11.91
CA LEU A 4 -27.72 -45.61 -12.54
C LEU A 4 -27.51 -44.38 -11.64
N MET A 5 -27.60 -44.54 -10.31
CA MET A 5 -27.26 -43.46 -9.36
C MET A 5 -25.75 -43.17 -9.36
N LEU A 6 -24.89 -44.19 -9.50
CA LEU A 6 -23.45 -43.98 -9.63
C LEU A 6 -23.11 -43.27 -10.95
N GLN A 7 -23.72 -43.63 -12.08
CA GLN A 7 -23.51 -42.89 -13.32
C GLN A 7 -24.03 -41.45 -13.28
N HIS A 8 -25.11 -41.16 -12.55
CA HIS A 8 -25.57 -39.79 -12.32
C HIS A 8 -24.66 -39.01 -11.35
N PHE A 9 -24.13 -39.65 -10.32
CA PHE A 9 -23.19 -39.03 -9.38
C PHE A 9 -21.83 -38.70 -10.03
N TRP A 10 -21.36 -39.55 -10.95
CA TRP A 10 -20.14 -39.29 -11.73
C TRP A 10 -20.38 -38.32 -12.90
N ARG A 11 -21.57 -38.26 -13.50
CA ARG A 11 -21.91 -37.24 -14.52
C ARG A 11 -22.22 -35.86 -13.94
N GLN A 12 -22.74 -35.76 -12.72
CA GLN A 12 -22.93 -34.46 -12.04
C GLN A 12 -21.63 -33.83 -11.53
N ASN A 13 -20.55 -34.62 -11.39
CA ASN A 13 -19.25 -34.13 -10.91
C ASN A 13 -18.22 -33.84 -12.02
N PHE A 14 -18.59 -33.97 -13.30
CA PHE A 14 -17.67 -33.72 -14.44
C PHE A 14 -18.04 -32.51 -15.32
N GLN A 15 -18.90 -31.61 -14.84
CA GLN A 15 -19.21 -30.36 -15.52
C GLN A 15 -19.36 -29.18 -14.55
N CYS A 16 -18.39 -29.07 -13.65
CA CYS A 16 -17.97 -27.81 -13.05
C CYS A 16 -16.45 -27.75 -13.16
N SER A 17 -15.94 -27.64 -14.39
CA SER A 17 -14.64 -26.98 -14.56
C SER A 17 -14.82 -25.59 -13.96
N LYS A 18 -14.30 -25.37 -12.76
CA LYS A 18 -14.19 -24.04 -12.17
C LYS A 18 -13.53 -23.18 -13.24
N ARG A 19 -14.28 -22.23 -13.82
CA ARG A 19 -13.70 -21.23 -14.72
C ARG A 19 -12.92 -20.29 -13.84
N PHE A 20 -11.66 -20.62 -13.55
CA PHE A 20 -10.75 -19.64 -13.01
C PHE A 20 -10.40 -18.67 -14.15
N LEU A 21 -10.47 -17.37 -13.88
CA LEU A 21 -10.03 -16.33 -14.81
C LEU A 21 -8.53 -16.48 -15.08
N LEU A 22 -7.77 -16.63 -14.01
CA LEU A 22 -6.34 -16.92 -14.05
C LEU A 22 -6.07 -18.40 -13.80
N SER A 23 -5.01 -18.94 -14.41
CA SER A 23 -4.56 -20.29 -14.07
C SER A 23 -4.10 -20.39 -12.61
N ALA A 24 -4.19 -21.59 -12.03
CA ALA A 24 -3.66 -21.85 -10.68
C ALA A 24 -2.14 -21.61 -10.57
N ALA A 25 -1.42 -21.65 -11.70
CA ALA A 25 0.02 -21.38 -11.76
C ALA A 25 0.33 -19.89 -11.60
N TYR A 26 -0.61 -18.99 -11.91
CA TYR A 26 -0.42 -17.54 -11.78
C TYR A 26 -0.14 -17.11 -10.34
N ASP A 27 -0.57 -17.87 -9.33
CA ASP A 27 -0.27 -17.50 -7.95
C ASP A 27 1.23 -17.63 -7.59
N CYS A 28 2.05 -18.33 -8.38
CA CYS A 28 3.48 -18.57 -8.11
C CYS A 28 3.74 -19.03 -6.65
N SER A 29 2.83 -19.86 -6.10
CA SER A 29 2.82 -20.14 -4.65
C SER A 29 4.09 -20.86 -4.17
N GLU A 30 4.73 -21.65 -5.03
CA GLU A 30 5.98 -22.34 -4.70
C GLU A 30 7.15 -21.36 -4.59
N GLU A 31 7.34 -20.51 -5.60
CA GLU A 31 8.38 -19.49 -5.64
C GLU A 31 8.16 -18.44 -4.55
N TRP A 32 6.91 -18.06 -4.32
CA TRP A 32 6.53 -17.22 -3.20
C TRP A 32 6.95 -17.86 -1.89
N ARG A 33 6.68 -19.15 -1.64
CA ARG A 33 7.10 -19.83 -0.40
C ARG A 33 8.62 -19.96 -0.26
N LYS A 34 9.33 -20.26 -1.36
CA LYS A 34 10.80 -20.36 -1.39
C LYS A 34 11.48 -19.06 -0.94
N ARG A 35 10.82 -17.90 -1.05
CA ARG A 35 11.36 -16.62 -0.55
C ARG A 35 11.76 -16.69 0.93
N LEU A 36 11.05 -17.47 1.75
CA LEU A 36 11.29 -17.60 3.19
C LEU A 36 12.54 -18.45 3.52
N GLU A 37 13.15 -19.09 2.52
CA GLU A 37 14.42 -19.80 2.69
C GLU A 37 15.63 -18.86 2.71
N ALA A 38 15.41 -17.58 2.38
CA ALA A 38 16.46 -16.57 2.43
C ALA A 38 17.00 -16.40 3.87
N PRO A 39 18.32 -16.15 4.03
CA PRO A 39 18.95 -16.05 5.36
C PRO A 39 18.29 -15.05 6.31
N ILE A 40 17.67 -14.00 5.75
CA ILE A 40 16.93 -12.96 6.48
C ILE A 40 15.73 -13.48 7.28
N PHE A 41 15.10 -14.57 6.82
CA PHE A 41 13.92 -15.14 7.47
C PHE A 41 14.26 -16.37 8.33
N LYS A 42 15.44 -16.96 8.12
CA LYS A 42 15.89 -18.15 8.87
C LYS A 42 16.05 -17.80 10.35
N ASN A 43 15.46 -18.62 11.21
CA ASN A 43 15.48 -18.50 12.68
C ASN A 43 14.87 -17.19 13.23
N THR A 44 14.07 -16.47 12.44
CA THR A 44 13.36 -15.28 12.93
C THR A 44 11.97 -15.72 13.40
N ASP A 45 11.70 -15.55 14.69
CA ASP A 45 10.36 -15.75 15.24
C ASP A 45 9.47 -14.57 14.85
N ALA A 46 8.31 -14.86 14.24
CA ALA A 46 7.42 -13.83 13.72
C ALA A 46 6.80 -12.99 14.84
N ASP A 47 6.41 -13.63 15.95
CA ASP A 47 5.74 -12.97 17.07
C ASP A 47 6.71 -12.01 17.78
N GLU A 48 7.92 -12.49 18.08
CA GLU A 48 8.99 -11.69 18.68
C GLU A 48 9.35 -10.50 17.77
N PHE A 49 9.53 -10.74 16.48
CA PHE A 49 9.95 -9.70 15.53
C PHE A 49 8.90 -8.61 15.36
N ILE A 50 7.62 -8.98 15.18
CA ILE A 50 6.51 -8.02 15.02
C ILE A 50 6.30 -7.24 16.32
N THR A 51 6.36 -7.91 17.48
CA THR A 51 6.29 -7.25 18.78
C THR A 51 7.41 -6.23 18.97
N ASP A 52 8.64 -6.59 18.61
CA ASP A 52 9.79 -5.70 18.71
C ASP A 52 9.72 -4.53 17.71
N LEU A 53 9.21 -4.77 16.50
CA LEU A 53 8.93 -3.71 15.53
C LEU A 53 7.93 -2.70 16.12
N ARG A 54 6.83 -3.18 16.69
CA ARG A 54 5.82 -2.35 17.34
C ARG A 54 6.39 -1.57 18.52
N LYS A 55 7.20 -2.19 19.38
CA LYS A 55 7.90 -1.50 20.48
C LYS A 55 8.81 -0.38 19.99
N ARG A 56 9.49 -0.55 18.85
CA ARG A 56 10.31 0.53 18.25
C ARG A 56 9.44 1.72 17.87
N PHE A 57 8.30 1.46 17.23
CA PHE A 57 7.30 2.48 16.88
C PHE A 57 6.61 3.14 18.08
N LEU A 58 6.66 2.55 19.28
CA LEU A 58 6.22 3.20 20.53
C LEU A 58 7.32 4.07 21.15
N GLY A 59 8.59 3.71 20.95
CA GLY A 59 9.74 4.33 21.64
C GLY A 59 10.31 5.59 20.98
N LYS A 60 9.50 6.39 20.27
CA LYS A 60 9.94 7.54 19.43
C LYS A 60 10.98 7.19 18.34
N LYS A 61 11.20 5.89 18.08
CA LYS A 61 12.16 5.42 17.07
C LYS A 61 11.41 5.04 15.81
N VAL A 62 11.71 5.69 14.70
CA VAL A 62 11.19 5.28 13.39
C VAL A 62 11.85 3.95 13.01
N ALA A 63 11.03 2.90 12.85
CA ALA A 63 11.53 1.62 12.36
C ALA A 63 11.88 1.71 10.88
N SER A 64 12.80 0.85 10.42
CA SER A 64 13.28 0.90 9.05
C SER A 64 12.26 0.28 8.08
N PRO A 65 12.10 0.80 6.85
CA PRO A 65 11.24 0.20 5.83
C PRO A 65 11.56 -1.27 5.53
N ILE A 66 12.84 -1.66 5.62
CA ILE A 66 13.27 -3.06 5.49
C ILE A 66 12.74 -3.94 6.64
N ASP A 67 12.62 -3.39 7.86
CA ASP A 67 12.07 -4.14 8.99
C ASP A 67 10.57 -4.37 8.79
N LEU A 68 9.85 -3.35 8.31
CA LEU A 68 8.43 -3.50 7.97
C LEU A 68 8.24 -4.54 6.85
N ASP A 69 9.05 -4.47 5.79
CA ASP A 69 8.98 -5.46 4.71
C ASP A 69 9.19 -6.89 5.21
N VAL A 70 10.19 -7.10 6.09
CA VAL A 70 10.43 -8.41 6.71
C VAL A 70 9.24 -8.85 7.56
N ALA A 71 8.68 -7.95 8.37
CA ALA A 71 7.56 -8.24 9.26
C ALA A 71 6.32 -8.69 8.48
N VAL A 72 5.98 -7.94 7.42
CA VAL A 72 4.86 -8.28 6.52
C VAL A 72 5.10 -9.64 5.86
N ASN A 73 6.32 -9.94 5.43
CA ASN A 73 6.63 -11.22 4.78
C ASN A 73 6.57 -12.42 5.75
N LEU A 74 6.71 -12.19 7.06
CA LEU A 74 6.62 -13.19 8.14
C LEU A 74 5.20 -13.38 8.69
N VAL A 75 4.20 -12.64 8.20
CA VAL A 75 2.81 -12.76 8.64
C VAL A 75 2.28 -14.19 8.42
N GLN A 76 1.70 -14.77 9.48
CA GLN A 76 1.11 -16.12 9.46
C GLN A 76 -0.30 -16.17 10.06
N ARG A 77 -0.70 -15.16 10.85
CA ARG A 77 -1.99 -15.09 11.55
C ARG A 77 -2.65 -13.74 11.34
N LYS A 78 -3.98 -13.70 11.50
CA LYS A 78 -4.78 -12.47 11.39
C LYS A 78 -4.30 -11.38 12.35
N ASP A 79 -4.05 -11.75 13.61
CA ASP A 79 -3.61 -10.83 14.66
C ASP A 79 -2.33 -10.06 14.27
N HIS A 80 -1.45 -10.66 13.47
CA HIS A 80 -0.21 -10.00 13.01
C HIS A 80 -0.52 -8.83 12.07
N LEU A 81 -1.54 -8.97 11.21
CA LEU A 81 -1.94 -7.89 10.30
C LEU A 81 -2.55 -6.72 11.07
N ASP A 82 -3.37 -7.00 12.08
CA ASP A 82 -3.94 -5.97 12.95
C ASP A 82 -2.86 -5.21 13.72
N GLU A 83 -1.83 -5.91 14.21
CA GLU A 83 -0.67 -5.26 14.84
C GLU A 83 0.12 -4.40 13.86
N LEU A 84 0.37 -4.92 12.65
CA LEU A 84 1.14 -4.24 11.61
C LEU A 84 0.40 -3.03 11.01
N LYS A 85 -0.94 -3.01 11.04
CA LYS A 85 -1.76 -1.86 10.61
C LYS A 85 -1.25 -0.55 11.22
N SER A 86 -1.01 -0.56 12.54
CA SER A 86 -0.50 0.61 13.27
C SER A 86 0.91 1.03 12.83
N CYS A 87 1.79 0.05 12.58
CA CYS A 87 3.15 0.27 12.09
C CYS A 87 3.15 0.87 10.67
N ILE A 88 2.26 0.39 9.79
CA ILE A 88 2.11 0.87 8.41
C ILE A 88 1.60 2.31 8.42
N TYR A 89 0.60 2.62 9.24
CA TYR A 89 0.12 3.98 9.44
C TYR A 89 1.25 4.90 9.90
N LYS A 90 1.99 4.51 10.96
CA LYS A 90 3.10 5.32 11.50
C LYS A 90 4.20 5.54 10.48
N ILE A 91 4.66 4.51 9.75
CA ILE A 91 5.73 4.69 8.75
C ILE A 91 5.31 5.61 7.61
N ARG A 92 4.03 5.57 7.19
CA ARG A 92 3.47 6.43 6.14
C ARG A 92 3.47 7.92 6.52
N HIS A 93 3.52 8.20 7.81
CA HIS A 93 3.62 9.55 8.39
C HIS A 93 5.06 9.95 8.75
N THR A 94 6.06 9.21 8.27
CA THR A 94 7.48 9.52 8.45
C THR A 94 8.16 9.83 7.12
N LYS A 95 9.35 10.43 7.16
CA LYS A 95 10.20 10.65 5.96
C LYS A 95 10.59 9.35 5.25
N LEU A 96 10.47 8.20 5.91
CA LEU A 96 10.81 6.90 5.36
C LEU A 96 9.68 6.28 4.51
N SER A 97 8.52 6.93 4.40
CA SER A 97 7.39 6.44 3.60
C SER A 97 7.76 6.22 2.13
N ALA A 98 8.61 7.07 1.57
CA ALA A 98 9.09 6.96 0.19
C ALA A 98 10.09 5.81 -0.02
N SER A 99 10.57 5.20 1.06
CA SER A 99 11.54 4.11 1.04
C SER A 99 10.91 2.75 1.33
N ILE A 100 9.56 2.66 1.39
CA ILE A 100 8.84 1.38 1.46
C ILE A 100 9.17 0.55 0.21
N LEU A 101 9.39 -0.74 0.41
CA LEU A 101 9.78 -1.63 -0.68
C LEU A 101 8.52 -2.07 -1.47
N PRO A 102 8.61 -2.21 -2.80
CA PRO A 102 7.50 -2.75 -3.61
C PRO A 102 7.02 -4.13 -3.12
N SER A 103 7.96 -4.96 -2.65
CA SER A 103 7.67 -6.27 -2.08
C SER A 103 6.79 -6.24 -0.83
N THR A 104 6.73 -5.09 -0.15
CA THR A 104 5.89 -4.90 1.04
C THR A 104 4.42 -4.85 0.63
N HIS A 105 4.08 -4.08 -0.41
CA HIS A 105 2.71 -4.01 -0.93
C HIS A 105 2.26 -5.37 -1.46
N HIS A 106 3.11 -6.04 -2.24
CA HIS A 106 2.85 -7.37 -2.76
C HIS A 106 2.56 -8.39 -1.64
N ALA A 107 3.41 -8.39 -0.61
CA ALA A 107 3.25 -9.29 0.53
C ALA A 107 2.01 -8.97 1.38
N LEU A 108 1.66 -7.69 1.55
CA LEU A 108 0.44 -7.27 2.24
C LEU A 108 -0.80 -7.80 1.53
N VAL A 109 -0.94 -7.53 0.23
CA VAL A 109 -2.09 -7.99 -0.57
C VAL A 109 -2.23 -9.51 -0.44
N ARG A 110 -1.15 -10.26 -0.67
CA ARG A 110 -1.17 -11.73 -0.52
C ARG A 110 -1.55 -12.19 0.90
N SER A 111 -1.08 -11.49 1.93
CA SER A 111 -1.39 -11.84 3.32
C SER A 111 -2.86 -11.61 3.64
N PHE A 112 -3.46 -10.52 3.16
CA PHE A 112 -4.89 -10.26 3.33
C PHE A 112 -5.74 -11.36 2.69
N LEU A 113 -5.43 -11.71 1.44
CA LEU A 113 -6.17 -12.75 0.70
C LEU A 113 -5.98 -14.14 1.32
N HIS A 114 -4.75 -14.49 1.71
CA HIS A 114 -4.46 -15.81 2.29
C HIS A 114 -5.09 -16.02 3.66
N LEU A 115 -5.12 -14.96 4.48
CA LEU A 115 -5.68 -15.02 5.82
C LEU A 115 -7.18 -14.75 5.86
N GLY A 116 -7.81 -14.29 4.78
CA GLY A 116 -9.21 -13.88 4.78
C GLY A 116 -9.44 -12.67 5.69
N CYS A 117 -8.66 -11.62 5.46
CA CYS A 117 -8.76 -10.32 6.14
C CYS A 117 -9.17 -9.24 5.11
N GLU A 118 -10.24 -9.50 4.37
CA GLU A 118 -10.75 -8.66 3.29
C GLU A 118 -11.17 -7.28 3.81
N ASP A 119 -11.77 -7.20 5.01
CA ASP A 119 -12.19 -5.94 5.63
C ASP A 119 -11.02 -4.96 5.82
N LEU A 120 -9.89 -5.48 6.32
CA LEU A 120 -8.69 -4.68 6.53
C LEU A 120 -8.03 -4.28 5.21
N PHE A 121 -8.08 -5.15 4.20
CA PHE A 121 -7.63 -4.81 2.85
C PHE A 121 -8.45 -3.68 2.25
N MET A 122 -9.78 -3.75 2.36
CA MET A 122 -10.70 -2.71 1.89
C MET A 122 -10.48 -1.37 2.61
N GLU A 123 -10.31 -1.39 3.93
CA GLU A 123 -10.00 -0.17 4.69
C GLU A 123 -8.68 0.48 4.22
N MET A 124 -7.65 -0.32 3.95
CA MET A 124 -6.34 0.20 3.57
C MET A 124 -6.24 0.65 2.11
N ILE A 125 -6.97 0.00 1.19
CA ILE A 125 -6.98 0.38 -0.22
C ILE A 125 -7.82 1.65 -0.45
N ASP A 126 -8.93 1.82 0.28
CA ASP A 126 -9.77 3.03 0.21
C ASP A 126 -9.04 4.28 0.77
N ASP A 127 -8.00 4.10 1.61
CA ASP A 127 -7.24 5.19 2.23
C ASP A 127 -5.72 5.13 1.92
N PRO A 128 -5.32 5.40 0.66
CA PRO A 128 -3.91 5.41 0.24
C PRO A 128 -3.11 6.57 0.85
N ILE A 129 -3.78 7.58 1.42
CA ILE A 129 -3.12 8.72 2.06
C ILE A 129 -2.48 8.25 3.37
N ASN A 130 -3.27 7.56 4.21
CA ASN A 130 -2.86 7.16 5.55
C ASN A 130 -2.11 5.83 5.60
N TYR A 131 -2.44 4.87 4.73
CA TYR A 131 -1.77 3.56 4.73
C TYR A 131 -0.77 3.38 3.60
N GLY A 132 -0.97 4.06 2.47
CA GLY A 132 -0.07 3.97 1.32
C GLY A 132 0.01 2.55 0.73
N LEU A 133 -1.11 1.81 0.70
CA LEU A 133 -1.17 0.51 0.02
C LEU A 133 -1.37 0.72 -1.48
N PHE A 134 -0.33 0.42 -2.26
CA PHE A 134 -0.34 0.51 -3.73
C PHE A 134 -0.03 -0.87 -4.31
N PRO A 135 -1.05 -1.68 -4.63
CA PRO A 135 -0.85 -3.00 -5.23
C PRO A 135 -0.09 -2.91 -6.55
N ASP A 136 0.89 -3.79 -6.76
CA ASP A 136 1.46 -3.99 -8.09
C ASP A 136 0.47 -4.72 -9.02
N ALA A 137 0.71 -4.66 -10.33
CA ALA A 137 -0.11 -5.32 -11.35
C ALA A 137 -0.40 -6.79 -11.04
N PHE A 138 0.61 -7.55 -10.60
CA PHE A 138 0.48 -8.99 -10.36
C PHE A 138 -0.39 -9.27 -9.13
N ALA A 139 -0.12 -8.57 -8.02
CA ALA A 139 -0.90 -8.67 -6.80
C ALA A 139 -2.36 -8.21 -7.01
N ALA A 140 -2.56 -7.15 -7.80
CA ALA A 140 -3.89 -6.67 -8.17
C ALA A 140 -4.66 -7.70 -9.00
N ASN A 141 -3.99 -8.38 -9.95
CA ASN A 141 -4.58 -9.44 -10.76
C ASN A 141 -5.04 -10.62 -9.90
N ILE A 142 -4.19 -11.05 -8.94
CA ILE A 142 -4.56 -12.09 -7.97
C ILE A 142 -5.77 -11.65 -7.14
N ALA A 143 -5.77 -10.39 -6.65
CA ALA A 143 -6.87 -9.86 -5.85
C ALA A 143 -8.18 -9.79 -6.65
N MET A 144 -8.18 -9.20 -7.85
CA MET A 144 -9.36 -9.16 -8.72
C MET A 144 -9.87 -10.58 -9.03
N ASN A 145 -8.98 -11.50 -9.40
CA ASN A 145 -9.33 -12.90 -9.62
C ASN A 145 -9.94 -13.57 -8.38
N TYR A 146 -9.40 -13.30 -7.19
CA TYR A 146 -9.95 -13.78 -5.92
C TYR A 146 -11.38 -13.28 -5.71
N PHE A 147 -11.61 -11.96 -5.82
CA PHE A 147 -12.93 -11.36 -5.57
C PHE A 147 -13.96 -11.73 -6.65
N ILE A 148 -13.56 -11.91 -7.91
CA ILE A 148 -14.50 -12.32 -8.97
C ILE A 148 -14.88 -13.81 -8.87
N ILE A 149 -13.94 -14.69 -8.51
CA ILE A 149 -14.18 -16.16 -8.46
C ILE A 149 -14.90 -16.59 -7.18
N GLN A 150 -14.88 -15.75 -6.14
CA GLN A 150 -15.55 -15.96 -4.84
C GLN A 150 -17.10 -16.03 -4.90
N ASP A 151 -17.67 -16.39 -6.06
CA ASP A 151 -19.12 -16.49 -6.29
C ASP A 151 -19.80 -17.65 -5.52
N LYS A 152 -19.06 -18.46 -4.72
CA LYS A 152 -19.62 -19.64 -4.00
C LYS A 152 -18.98 -20.04 -2.65
N PHE A 153 -18.00 -19.33 -2.08
CA PHE A 153 -17.32 -19.85 -0.87
C PHE A 153 -17.20 -18.85 0.28
N SER A 154 -18.27 -18.81 1.07
CA SER A 154 -18.19 -18.78 2.54
C SER A 154 -17.31 -17.68 3.16
N CYS A 155 -17.78 -16.44 3.06
CA CYS A 155 -17.48 -15.45 4.09
C CYS A 155 -18.80 -15.18 4.83
N LYS A 156 -18.82 -15.47 6.13
CA LYS A 156 -20.03 -15.36 6.96
C LYS A 156 -20.53 -13.92 7.16
N ASN A 157 -19.79 -12.92 6.68
CA ASN A 157 -20.02 -11.50 6.96
C ASN A 157 -20.13 -10.61 5.71
N ILE A 158 -19.92 -11.15 4.50
CA ILE A 158 -19.93 -10.37 3.25
C ILE A 158 -20.81 -11.09 2.23
N GLN A 159 -21.80 -10.40 1.66
CA GLN A 159 -22.74 -10.96 0.67
C GLN A 159 -22.09 -10.99 -0.73
N THR A 160 -22.52 -11.91 -1.60
CA THR A 160 -21.95 -12.11 -2.96
C THR A 160 -21.88 -10.82 -3.79
N GLU A 161 -22.85 -9.92 -3.61
CA GLU A 161 -22.93 -8.63 -4.30
C GLU A 161 -21.80 -7.66 -3.91
N GLU A 162 -21.26 -7.81 -2.69
CA GLU A 162 -20.19 -6.97 -2.15
C GLU A 162 -18.81 -7.36 -2.73
N TYR A 163 -18.64 -8.58 -3.26
CA TYR A 163 -17.36 -9.04 -3.84
C TYR A 163 -17.05 -8.43 -5.21
N CYS A 164 -18.06 -8.29 -6.08
CA CYS A 164 -17.89 -7.62 -7.38
C CYS A 164 -17.52 -6.14 -7.21
N ASN A 165 -18.03 -5.52 -6.15
CA ASN A 165 -17.66 -4.16 -5.76
C ASN A 165 -16.16 -4.04 -5.47
N VAL A 166 -15.60 -4.94 -4.67
CA VAL A 166 -14.17 -4.91 -4.33
C VAL A 166 -13.28 -5.11 -5.55
N ALA A 167 -13.64 -6.03 -6.46
CA ALA A 167 -12.88 -6.22 -7.70
C ALA A 167 -12.89 -4.94 -8.57
N ALA A 168 -14.06 -4.31 -8.75
CA ALA A 168 -14.19 -3.05 -9.48
C ALA A 168 -13.45 -1.89 -8.80
N LYS A 169 -13.44 -1.84 -7.46
CA LYS A 169 -12.62 -0.89 -6.70
C LYS A 169 -11.14 -1.05 -6.95
N ILE A 170 -10.61 -2.28 -6.86
CA ILE A 170 -9.20 -2.56 -7.18
C ILE A 170 -8.89 -2.08 -8.60
N ALA A 171 -9.74 -2.40 -9.57
CA ALA A 171 -9.60 -1.92 -10.95
C ALA A 171 -9.54 -0.38 -11.05
N CYS A 172 -10.41 0.32 -10.30
CA CYS A 172 -10.39 1.79 -10.23
C CYS A 172 -9.07 2.32 -9.62
N HIS A 173 -8.53 1.64 -8.59
CA HIS A 173 -7.23 1.99 -8.03
C HIS A 173 -6.07 1.72 -8.99
N MET A 174 -6.13 0.67 -9.81
CA MET A 174 -5.13 0.42 -10.85
C MET A 174 -5.19 1.50 -11.94
N MET A 175 -6.40 1.95 -12.32
CA MET A 175 -6.58 3.08 -13.24
C MET A 175 -6.03 4.38 -12.65
N LYS A 176 -6.31 4.67 -11.37
CA LYS A 176 -5.76 5.86 -10.68
C LYS A 176 -4.23 5.81 -10.52
N GLN A 177 -3.64 4.62 -10.55
CA GLN A 177 -2.19 4.43 -10.54
C GLN A 177 -1.58 4.44 -11.95
N GLU A 178 -2.40 4.54 -13.00
CA GLU A 178 -1.99 4.47 -14.40
C GLU A 178 -1.22 3.17 -14.74
N GLU A 179 -1.62 2.07 -14.11
CA GLU A 179 -1.02 0.75 -14.35
C GLU A 179 -1.78 0.01 -15.47
N PHE A 180 -1.27 0.12 -16.69
CA PHE A 180 -1.92 -0.35 -17.92
C PHE A 180 -1.31 -1.63 -18.50
N LYS A 181 -0.71 -2.49 -17.66
CA LYS A 181 -0.31 -3.82 -18.09
C LYS A 181 -1.52 -4.58 -18.66
N LEU A 182 -1.34 -5.24 -19.82
CA LEU A 182 -2.43 -5.86 -20.57
C LEU A 182 -3.29 -6.85 -19.76
N SER A 183 -2.66 -7.69 -18.92
CA SER A 183 -3.39 -8.63 -18.04
C SER A 183 -4.26 -7.89 -17.02
N THR A 184 -3.73 -6.81 -16.45
CA THR A 184 -4.44 -5.90 -15.54
C THR A 184 -5.60 -5.20 -16.25
N CYS A 185 -5.40 -4.71 -17.48
CA CYS A 185 -6.46 -4.07 -18.27
C CYS A 185 -7.62 -5.04 -18.52
N TRP A 186 -7.33 -6.27 -18.93
CA TRP A 186 -8.35 -7.31 -19.16
C TRP A 186 -9.17 -7.59 -17.91
N LEU A 187 -8.51 -7.86 -16.78
CA LEU A 187 -9.17 -8.15 -15.51
C LEU A 187 -9.92 -6.94 -14.95
N SER A 188 -9.38 -5.73 -15.13
CA SER A 188 -9.99 -4.48 -14.66
C SER A 188 -11.31 -4.20 -15.38
N VAL A 189 -11.31 -4.27 -16.71
CA VAL A 189 -12.54 -4.07 -17.49
C VAL A 189 -13.55 -5.16 -17.17
N TYR A 190 -13.12 -6.43 -17.07
CA TYR A 190 -14.02 -7.52 -16.70
C TYR A 190 -14.64 -7.30 -15.30
N SER A 191 -13.84 -6.91 -14.31
CA SER A 191 -14.30 -6.60 -12.94
C SER A 191 -15.39 -5.53 -12.96
N CYS A 192 -15.15 -4.45 -13.71
CA CYS A 192 -16.09 -3.34 -13.87
C CYS A 192 -17.38 -3.76 -14.60
N LEU A 193 -17.28 -4.58 -15.65
CA LEU A 193 -18.46 -5.11 -16.37
C LEU A 193 -19.29 -6.02 -15.47
N LYS A 194 -18.65 -6.87 -14.65
CA LYS A 194 -19.35 -7.71 -13.67
C LYS A 194 -20.13 -6.85 -12.68
N TRP A 195 -19.49 -5.87 -12.06
CA TRP A 195 -20.18 -4.95 -11.15
C TRP A 195 -21.36 -4.22 -11.82
N LEU A 196 -21.18 -3.73 -13.05
CA LEU A 196 -22.23 -3.01 -13.78
C LEU A 196 -23.47 -3.88 -14.06
N LEU A 197 -23.25 -5.17 -14.37
CA LEU A 197 -24.28 -6.12 -14.81
C LEU A 197 -24.89 -6.94 -13.66
N SER A 198 -24.29 -6.94 -12.47
CA SER A 198 -24.77 -7.69 -11.29
C SER A 198 -26.06 -7.15 -10.66
N GLY A 199 -26.60 -6.01 -11.12
CA GLY A 199 -27.90 -5.47 -10.70
C GLY A 199 -27.87 -4.62 -9.42
N ASP A 200 -27.06 -5.00 -8.42
CA ASP A 200 -26.73 -4.13 -7.28
C ASP A 200 -25.46 -3.32 -7.57
N GLN A 201 -25.60 -2.00 -7.53
CA GLN A 201 -24.51 -1.03 -7.74
C GLN A 201 -24.13 -0.32 -6.44
N SER A 202 -24.41 -0.94 -5.29
CA SER A 202 -23.95 -0.45 -4.00
C SER A 202 -22.42 -0.25 -4.01
N TRP A 203 -21.95 0.84 -3.43
CA TRP A 203 -20.53 1.17 -3.30
C TRP A 203 -20.18 1.28 -1.82
N ILE A 204 -19.52 0.26 -1.27
CA ILE A 204 -19.26 0.16 0.16
C ILE A 204 -17.91 0.78 0.45
N THR A 205 -17.87 1.94 1.10
CA THR A 205 -16.63 2.54 1.61
C THR A 205 -16.47 2.22 3.09
N ILE A 206 -15.35 1.61 3.47
CA ILE A 206 -15.05 1.35 4.89
C ILE A 206 -14.32 2.59 5.43
N PRO A 207 -14.94 3.37 6.35
CA PRO A 207 -14.30 4.54 6.88
C PRO A 207 -13.06 4.15 7.69
N CYS A 208 -11.97 4.88 7.48
CA CYS A 208 -10.75 4.72 8.26
C CYS A 208 -11.07 4.87 9.76
N THR A 209 -10.84 3.79 10.52
CA THR A 209 -11.12 3.74 11.96
C THR A 209 -10.02 4.41 12.78
N PHE A 210 -8.86 4.65 12.18
CA PHE A 210 -7.68 5.18 12.84
C PHE A 210 -7.65 6.72 12.75
N ARG A 211 -8.44 7.38 13.61
CA ARG A 211 -8.34 8.83 13.84
C ARG A 211 -7.55 9.09 15.12
N ASN A 212 -6.51 9.90 14.97
CA ASN A 212 -5.79 10.63 16.02
C ASN A 212 -4.95 9.77 16.99
N MET A 213 -3.66 9.63 16.67
CA MET A 213 -2.61 9.41 17.68
C MET A 213 -2.15 10.78 18.20
N ASP A 214 -3.08 11.59 18.71
CA ASP A 214 -2.78 12.96 19.20
C ASP A 214 -2.06 12.97 20.56
N ASP A 215 -1.76 11.80 21.16
CA ASP A 215 -1.26 11.73 22.54
C ASP A 215 0.21 11.25 22.69
N GLU A 216 0.95 10.99 21.60
CA GLU A 216 2.39 10.68 21.71
C GLU A 216 3.23 11.98 21.64
N GLU A 217 3.24 12.73 22.75
CA GLU A 217 4.04 13.95 22.93
C GLU A 217 5.51 13.75 22.53
N GLY A 218 5.90 14.35 21.40
CA GLY A 218 7.30 14.56 21.02
C GLY A 218 7.80 13.75 19.83
N GLU A 219 6.92 13.26 18.95
CA GLU A 219 7.31 13.04 17.55
C GLU A 219 7.27 14.39 16.82
N ASP A 220 8.25 14.65 15.95
CA ASP A 220 8.11 15.70 14.93
C ASP A 220 6.93 15.28 14.04
N LEU A 221 5.71 15.66 14.43
CA LEU A 221 4.50 15.49 13.63
C LEU A 221 4.75 16.24 12.33
N ILE A 222 5.13 15.50 11.29
CA ILE A 222 5.18 16.03 9.94
C ILE A 222 3.72 16.24 9.55
N PHE A 223 3.20 17.43 9.87
CA PHE A 223 1.96 17.90 9.34
C PHE A 223 2.17 18.02 7.83
N LYS A 224 1.65 17.05 7.07
CA LYS A 224 1.48 17.23 5.63
C LYS A 224 0.51 18.40 5.51
N VAL A 225 1.05 19.59 5.23
CA VAL A 225 0.22 20.74 4.91
C VAL A 225 -0.73 20.23 3.82
N PRO A 226 -2.06 20.35 3.99
CA PRO A 226 -3.02 19.99 2.95
C PRO A 226 -2.92 21.01 1.82
N PHE A 227 -1.76 21.05 1.17
CA PHE A 227 -1.43 21.95 0.08
C PHE A 227 -1.53 21.17 -1.22
N LEU A 228 -2.73 20.67 -1.50
CA LEU A 228 -3.15 20.15 -2.80
C LEU A 228 -4.66 19.89 -2.76
N LYS A 229 -5.46 20.89 -2.34
CA LYS A 229 -6.78 20.99 -2.97
C LYS A 229 -6.50 21.60 -4.33
N ASN A 230 -6.46 20.76 -5.35
CA ASN A 230 -6.31 21.20 -6.72
C ASN A 230 -7.43 22.24 -6.94
N PRO A 231 -7.11 23.52 -7.26
CA PRO A 231 -8.16 24.53 -7.44
C PRO A 231 -9.04 24.20 -8.67
N VAL A 232 -8.58 23.28 -9.51
CA VAL A 232 -9.24 22.81 -10.70
C VAL A 232 -9.51 21.30 -10.52
N PHE A 233 -10.75 20.90 -10.75
CA PHE A 233 -11.15 19.50 -10.80
C PHE A 233 -10.41 18.79 -11.94
N ASP A 234 -9.56 17.82 -11.64
CA ASP A 234 -8.70 17.17 -12.62
C ASP A 234 -9.32 15.95 -13.31
N ASP A 235 -10.59 15.64 -13.00
CA ASP A 235 -11.32 14.50 -13.57
C ASP A 235 -10.62 13.13 -13.30
N HIS A 236 -9.61 13.06 -12.42
CA HIS A 236 -8.80 11.86 -12.15
C HIS A 236 -8.72 11.50 -10.67
N PHE A 237 -8.08 12.34 -9.83
CA PHE A 237 -7.99 12.08 -8.39
C PHE A 237 -9.22 12.60 -7.65
N ASP A 238 -9.81 13.68 -8.15
CA ASP A 238 -11.02 14.29 -7.59
C ASP A 238 -12.31 13.49 -7.89
N LEU A 239 -12.22 12.46 -8.75
CA LEU A 239 -13.35 11.61 -9.10
C LEU A 239 -13.67 10.65 -7.95
N GLU A 240 -14.80 10.89 -7.28
CA GLU A 240 -15.30 10.08 -6.16
C GLU A 240 -16.55 9.26 -6.52
N GLU A 241 -17.33 9.72 -7.49
CA GLU A 241 -18.59 9.06 -7.88
C GLU A 241 -18.32 7.66 -8.47
N PRO A 242 -18.84 6.58 -7.85
CA PRO A 242 -18.56 5.20 -8.23
C PRO A 242 -18.81 4.88 -9.71
N ARG A 243 -19.96 5.32 -10.24
CA ARG A 243 -20.33 5.07 -11.63
C ARG A 243 -19.36 5.76 -12.60
N GLN A 244 -18.95 6.99 -12.29
CA GLN A 244 -18.00 7.73 -13.11
C GLN A 244 -16.60 7.10 -13.03
N LEU A 245 -16.19 6.64 -11.85
CA LEU A 245 -14.94 5.92 -11.66
C LEU A 245 -14.89 4.63 -12.48
N VAL A 246 -15.94 3.82 -12.40
CA VAL A 246 -16.08 2.59 -13.18
C VAL A 246 -16.10 2.91 -14.67
N GLY A 247 -16.85 3.93 -15.10
CA GLY A 247 -16.90 4.38 -16.49
C GLY A 247 -15.54 4.78 -17.04
N LYS A 248 -14.82 5.63 -16.30
CA LYS A 248 -13.46 6.03 -16.63
C LYS A 248 -12.50 4.84 -16.69
N THR A 249 -12.61 3.93 -15.73
CA THR A 249 -11.79 2.71 -15.65
C THR A 249 -12.01 1.82 -16.86
N ILE A 250 -13.27 1.55 -17.23
CA ILE A 250 -13.61 0.78 -18.43
C ILE A 250 -12.98 1.43 -19.66
N LEU A 251 -13.16 2.74 -19.83
CA LEU A 251 -12.63 3.46 -20.99
C LEU A 251 -11.10 3.37 -21.07
N TRP A 252 -10.39 3.86 -20.05
CA TRP A 252 -8.93 3.97 -20.05
C TRP A 252 -8.27 2.60 -20.20
N MET A 253 -8.74 1.59 -19.46
CA MET A 253 -8.17 0.25 -19.56
C MET A 253 -8.43 -0.38 -20.93
N SER A 254 -9.61 -0.13 -21.54
CA SER A 254 -9.96 -0.67 -22.87
C SER A 254 -9.21 0.00 -24.04
N GLU A 255 -8.65 1.20 -23.86
CA GLU A 255 -7.82 1.85 -24.87
C GLU A 255 -6.48 1.11 -25.09
N HIS A 256 -6.01 0.40 -24.08
CA HIS A 256 -4.80 -0.42 -24.16
C HIS A 256 -5.04 -1.83 -24.68
N LEU A 257 -6.31 -2.25 -24.85
CA LEU A 257 -6.68 -3.58 -25.32
C LEU A 257 -6.82 -3.63 -26.85
N PRO A 258 -6.59 -4.81 -27.47
CA PRO A 258 -6.72 -4.96 -28.92
C PRO A 258 -8.16 -4.73 -29.39
N ASP A 259 -8.30 -3.98 -30.49
CA ASP A 259 -9.61 -3.59 -31.02
C ASP A 259 -10.51 -4.79 -31.32
N SER A 260 -11.74 -4.70 -30.85
CA SER A 260 -12.78 -5.68 -31.10
C SER A 260 -14.16 -5.05 -30.89
N PRO A 261 -15.24 -5.68 -31.39
CA PRO A 261 -16.60 -5.21 -31.11
C PRO A 261 -16.91 -5.09 -29.61
N ALA A 262 -16.34 -5.97 -28.78
CA ALA A 262 -16.52 -5.94 -27.33
C ALA A 262 -15.80 -4.73 -26.71
N ILE A 263 -14.56 -4.47 -27.15
CA ILE A 263 -13.77 -3.32 -26.70
C ILE A 263 -14.42 -2.00 -27.13
N HIS A 264 -14.91 -1.89 -28.37
CA HIS A 264 -15.63 -0.69 -28.84
C HIS A 264 -16.88 -0.41 -28.01
N SER A 265 -17.60 -1.48 -27.64
CA SER A 265 -18.78 -1.38 -26.77
C SER A 265 -18.41 -0.94 -25.36
N CYS A 266 -17.29 -1.45 -24.82
CA CYS A 266 -16.75 -1.01 -23.53
C CYS A 266 -16.37 0.48 -23.56
N ARG A 267 -15.70 0.96 -24.63
CA ARG A 267 -15.36 2.38 -24.79
C ARG A 267 -16.61 3.27 -24.80
N ALA A 268 -17.65 2.87 -25.53
CA ALA A 268 -18.93 3.59 -25.56
C ALA A 268 -19.61 3.61 -24.17
N LEU A 269 -19.68 2.47 -23.48
CA LEU A 269 -20.22 2.39 -22.12
C LEU A 269 -19.42 3.24 -21.13
N GLY A 270 -18.09 3.19 -21.19
CA GLY A 270 -17.21 3.98 -20.32
C GLY A 270 -17.44 5.48 -20.48
N LEU A 271 -17.59 5.97 -21.72
CA LEU A 271 -17.90 7.37 -22.00
C LEU A 271 -19.29 7.79 -21.49
N LYS A 272 -20.29 6.90 -21.58
CA LYS A 272 -21.63 7.16 -21.02
C LYS A 272 -21.55 7.27 -19.49
N LEU A 273 -20.97 6.29 -18.82
CA LEU A 273 -20.87 6.24 -17.35
C LEU A 273 -19.99 7.36 -16.76
N TRP A 274 -18.99 7.82 -17.50
CA TRP A 274 -18.14 8.95 -17.11
C TRP A 274 -18.73 10.33 -17.48
N ASN A 275 -19.98 10.37 -17.96
CA ASN A 275 -20.68 11.61 -18.34
C ASN A 275 -19.95 12.46 -19.40
N LYS A 276 -19.17 11.82 -20.29
CA LYS A 276 -18.51 12.50 -21.42
C LYS A 276 -19.33 12.35 -22.70
N HIS A 277 -20.57 12.86 -22.67
CA HIS A 277 -21.55 12.68 -23.75
C HIS A 277 -21.09 13.23 -25.10
N ASP A 278 -20.38 14.36 -25.13
CA ASP A 278 -19.85 14.92 -26.39
C ASP A 278 -18.88 13.97 -27.09
N ARG A 279 -18.00 13.32 -26.31
CA ARG A 279 -17.05 12.32 -26.82
C ARG A 279 -17.76 11.05 -27.25
N LEU A 280 -18.81 10.65 -26.52
CA LEU A 280 -19.66 9.52 -26.92
C LEU A 280 -20.33 9.77 -28.28
N VAL A 281 -20.90 10.96 -28.49
CA VAL A 281 -21.50 11.35 -29.77
C VAL A 281 -20.47 11.28 -30.90
N GLN A 282 -19.25 11.77 -30.67
CA GLN A 282 -18.17 11.69 -31.66
C GLN A 282 -17.82 10.24 -32.01
N LEU A 283 -17.69 9.37 -31.00
CA LEU A 283 -17.39 7.95 -31.19
C LEU A 283 -18.51 7.23 -31.96
N LEU A 284 -19.78 7.50 -31.64
CA LEU A 284 -20.91 6.90 -32.35
C LEU A 284 -21.03 7.41 -33.80
N LYS A 285 -20.68 8.68 -34.06
CA LYS A 285 -20.61 9.23 -35.42
C LYS A 285 -19.52 8.51 -36.24
N GLN A 286 -18.33 8.32 -35.67
CA GLN A 286 -17.25 7.56 -36.31
C GLN A 286 -17.65 6.11 -36.62
N ASN A 287 -18.36 5.45 -35.70
CA ASN A 287 -18.89 4.09 -35.93
C ASN A 287 -19.93 4.04 -37.04
N CYS A 288 -20.74 5.09 -37.24
CA CYS A 288 -21.68 5.16 -38.35
C CYS A 288 -20.98 5.34 -39.72
N GLU A 289 -19.78 5.92 -39.73
CA GLU A 289 -19.00 6.17 -40.94
C GLU A 289 -18.14 4.97 -41.34
N THR A 290 -17.71 4.18 -40.36
CA THR A 290 -16.81 3.04 -40.55
C THR A 290 -17.58 1.73 -40.49
N SER A 291 -17.71 1.04 -41.62
CA SER A 291 -18.51 -0.20 -41.73
C SER A 291 -18.07 -1.34 -40.82
N ASP A 292 -16.81 -1.32 -40.38
CA ASP A 292 -16.16 -2.42 -39.67
C ASP A 292 -16.30 -2.32 -38.14
N LEU A 293 -16.78 -1.19 -37.61
CA LEU A 293 -16.93 -0.94 -36.17
C LEU A 293 -18.31 -1.40 -35.69
N GLN A 294 -18.38 -2.64 -35.20
CA GLN A 294 -19.61 -3.19 -34.62
C GLN A 294 -19.71 -2.92 -33.11
N LEU A 295 -20.93 -2.67 -32.62
CA LEU A 295 -21.25 -2.51 -31.19
C LEU A 295 -22.24 -3.57 -30.71
N HIS A 296 -22.17 -3.95 -29.45
CA HIS A 296 -23.12 -4.89 -28.83
C HIS A 296 -24.46 -4.21 -28.54
N VAL A 297 -25.56 -4.92 -28.79
CA VAL A 297 -26.91 -4.42 -28.52
C VAL A 297 -27.11 -4.14 -27.04
N ASP A 298 -26.61 -5.02 -26.15
CA ASP A 298 -26.66 -4.83 -24.69
C ASP A 298 -26.09 -3.47 -24.26
N ALA A 299 -24.99 -3.04 -24.88
CA ALA A 299 -24.36 -1.76 -24.57
C ALA A 299 -25.22 -0.58 -25.05
N LEU A 300 -25.82 -0.70 -26.23
CA LEU A 300 -26.70 0.32 -26.79
C LEU A 300 -28.00 0.44 -25.98
N ASP A 301 -28.58 -0.69 -25.56
CA ASP A 301 -29.76 -0.73 -24.70
C ASP A 301 -29.46 -0.11 -23.33
N PHE A 302 -28.31 -0.44 -22.73
CA PHE A 302 -27.87 0.18 -21.49
C PHE A 302 -27.77 1.71 -21.61
N ILE A 303 -27.15 2.22 -22.67
CA ILE A 303 -27.02 3.67 -22.90
C ILE A 303 -28.40 4.34 -22.96
N LEU A 304 -29.37 3.74 -23.65
CA LEU A 304 -30.72 4.29 -23.78
C LEU A 304 -31.52 4.20 -22.47
N ASP A 305 -31.42 3.09 -21.74
CA ASP A 305 -32.16 2.91 -20.49
C ASP A 305 -31.60 3.78 -19.37
N ASP A 306 -30.28 3.99 -19.34
CA ASP A 306 -29.64 4.90 -18.39
C ASP A 306 -30.03 6.36 -18.68
N GLN A 307 -30.09 6.77 -19.95
CA GLN A 307 -30.65 8.07 -20.33
C GLN A 307 -32.09 8.26 -19.85
N ARG A 308 -32.95 7.25 -20.00
CA ARG A 308 -34.35 7.34 -19.52
C ARG A 308 -34.46 7.50 -18.01
N LYS A 309 -33.52 6.93 -17.25
CA LYS A 309 -33.48 7.09 -15.79
C LYS A 309 -33.06 8.51 -15.42
N GLU A 310 -32.04 9.06 -16.08
CA GLU A 310 -31.59 10.46 -15.87
C GLU A 310 -32.66 11.50 -16.28
N GLU A 311 -33.40 11.26 -17.37
CA GLU A 311 -34.50 12.15 -17.82
C GLU A 311 -35.66 12.24 -16.83
N ASN A 312 -35.88 11.24 -15.98
CA ASN A 312 -36.90 11.31 -14.94
C ASN A 312 -36.47 12.19 -13.76
N ASP A 313 -35.16 12.39 -13.58
CA ASP A 313 -34.57 13.19 -12.51
C ASP A 313 -34.29 14.65 -12.94
N GLN A 314 -34.19 14.93 -14.25
CA GLN A 314 -33.95 16.28 -14.79
C GLN A 314 -34.99 16.66 -15.87
N THR A 315 -35.68 17.79 -15.65
CA THR A 315 -36.85 18.23 -16.45
C THR A 315 -36.56 18.74 -17.87
N GLU A 316 -35.31 18.81 -18.33
CA GLU A 316 -34.97 19.32 -19.67
C GLU A 316 -34.07 18.35 -20.44
N LYS A 317 -34.53 17.87 -21.60
CA LYS A 317 -33.72 17.08 -22.53
C LYS A 317 -32.64 17.95 -23.13
N SER A 318 -31.38 17.66 -22.84
CA SER A 318 -30.26 18.32 -23.50
C SER A 318 -30.28 18.00 -25.00
N VAL A 319 -29.77 18.91 -25.83
CA VAL A 319 -29.63 18.70 -27.29
C VAL A 319 -28.80 17.45 -27.59
N VAL A 320 -27.83 17.15 -26.72
CA VAL A 320 -26.91 16.01 -26.84
C VAL A 320 -27.66 14.68 -26.66
N ASP A 321 -28.64 14.59 -25.76
CA ASP A 321 -29.42 13.37 -25.53
C ASP A 321 -30.33 13.02 -26.71
N GLN A 322 -30.88 14.04 -27.38
CA GLN A 322 -31.65 13.86 -28.60
C GLN A 322 -30.77 13.41 -29.78
N GLU A 323 -29.51 13.88 -29.85
CA GLU A 323 -28.56 13.38 -30.84
C GLU A 323 -28.15 11.92 -30.56
N LEU A 324 -27.89 11.58 -29.30
CA LEU A 324 -27.51 10.23 -28.89
C LEU A 324 -28.59 9.21 -29.25
N SER A 325 -29.86 9.48 -28.90
CA SER A 325 -30.97 8.57 -29.20
C SER A 325 -31.15 8.32 -30.71
N LYS A 326 -30.98 9.36 -31.55
CA LYS A 326 -31.02 9.25 -33.01
C LYS A 326 -29.85 8.44 -33.57
N LEU A 327 -28.65 8.60 -33.01
CA LEU A 327 -27.47 7.84 -33.44
C LEU A 327 -27.59 6.37 -33.06
N VAL A 328 -28.05 6.07 -31.84
CA VAL A 328 -28.27 4.69 -31.41
C VAL A 328 -29.33 4.00 -32.28
N SER A 329 -30.44 4.67 -32.61
CA SER A 329 -31.44 4.09 -33.52
C SER A 329 -30.87 3.85 -34.91
N LYS A 330 -30.09 4.79 -35.45
CA LYS A 330 -29.42 4.64 -36.75
C LYS A 330 -28.45 3.45 -36.78
N ILE A 331 -27.72 3.18 -35.69
CA ILE A 331 -26.81 2.03 -35.58
C ILE A 331 -27.59 0.72 -35.55
N LYS A 332 -28.72 0.68 -34.83
CA LYS A 332 -29.63 -0.47 -34.82
C LYS A 332 -30.28 -0.72 -36.19
N ASP A 333 -30.59 0.33 -36.94
CA ASP A 333 -31.21 0.19 -38.27
C ASP A 333 -30.21 -0.22 -39.37
N SER A 334 -28.92 0.05 -39.18
CA SER A 334 -27.85 -0.18 -40.18
C SER A 334 -27.15 -1.52 -40.06
N ALA A 335 -27.58 -2.41 -39.16
CA ALA A 335 -26.99 -3.73 -38.90
C ALA A 335 -25.50 -3.70 -38.46
N HIS A 336 -24.96 -2.55 -38.03
CA HIS A 336 -23.62 -2.41 -37.44
C HIS A 336 -23.62 -2.81 -35.96
N PHE A 337 -24.30 -3.90 -35.60
CA PHE A 337 -24.41 -4.38 -34.23
C PHE A 337 -24.26 -5.90 -34.10
N THR A 338 -23.86 -6.34 -32.91
CA THR A 338 -23.78 -7.75 -32.52
C THR A 338 -24.83 -8.09 -31.46
N ASN A 339 -25.57 -9.18 -31.69
CA ASN A 339 -26.62 -9.69 -30.77
C ASN A 339 -26.07 -10.59 -29.65
N ASN A 340 -24.76 -10.83 -29.61
CA ASN A 340 -24.17 -11.63 -28.55
C ASN A 340 -24.12 -10.80 -27.25
N SER A 341 -24.02 -11.47 -26.10
CA SER A 341 -23.87 -10.73 -24.86
C SER A 341 -22.51 -10.05 -24.79
N LEU A 342 -22.47 -8.78 -24.37
CA LEU A 342 -21.21 -8.02 -24.21
C LEU A 342 -20.26 -8.74 -23.24
N GLU A 343 -20.76 -9.14 -22.06
CA GLU A 343 -19.96 -9.81 -21.04
C GLU A 343 -19.35 -11.10 -21.58
N ALA A 344 -20.17 -11.92 -22.26
CA ALA A 344 -19.72 -13.19 -22.82
C ALA A 344 -18.68 -12.98 -23.93
N SER A 345 -18.92 -12.02 -24.85
CA SER A 345 -17.97 -11.73 -25.93
C SER A 345 -16.64 -11.18 -25.39
N PHE A 346 -16.68 -10.32 -24.37
CA PHE A 346 -15.49 -9.81 -23.72
C PHE A 346 -14.71 -10.93 -23.02
N PHE A 347 -15.42 -11.77 -22.27
CA PHE A 347 -14.84 -12.91 -21.57
C PHE A 347 -14.20 -13.92 -22.53
N ASP A 348 -14.84 -14.21 -23.67
CA ASP A 348 -14.30 -15.11 -24.69
C ASP A 348 -13.03 -14.57 -25.34
N GLN A 349 -12.92 -13.26 -25.54
CA GLN A 349 -11.71 -12.63 -26.05
C GLN A 349 -10.59 -12.62 -25.00
N MET A 350 -10.92 -12.25 -23.76
CA MET A 350 -9.99 -12.29 -22.64
C MET A 350 -9.39 -13.70 -22.47
N ASN A 351 -10.22 -14.75 -22.51
CA ASN A 351 -9.72 -16.14 -22.39
C ASN A 351 -8.83 -16.61 -23.53
N LYS A 352 -8.81 -15.92 -24.67
CA LYS A 352 -7.88 -16.21 -25.77
C LYS A 352 -6.52 -15.57 -25.54
N GLU A 353 -6.50 -14.33 -25.05
CA GLU A 353 -5.28 -13.54 -24.89
C GLU A 353 -4.58 -13.78 -23.55
N LEU A 354 -5.36 -13.92 -22.47
CA LEU A 354 -4.86 -14.02 -21.09
C LEU A 354 -3.87 -15.18 -20.88
N PRO A 355 -4.05 -16.40 -21.44
CA PRO A 355 -3.11 -17.50 -21.22
C PRO A 355 -1.67 -17.24 -21.70
N GLU A 356 -1.47 -16.45 -22.76
CA GLU A 356 -0.12 -16.08 -23.19
C GLU A 356 0.46 -14.97 -22.32
N LEU A 357 -0.37 -14.00 -21.91
CA LEU A 357 0.02 -12.93 -20.98
C LEU A 357 0.40 -13.51 -19.60
N GLU A 358 -0.31 -14.53 -19.13
CA GLU A 358 -0.02 -15.22 -17.87
C GLU A 358 1.39 -15.81 -17.87
N LYS A 359 1.83 -16.42 -18.97
CA LYS A 359 3.19 -16.99 -19.05
C LYS A 359 4.25 -15.91 -18.88
N THR A 360 4.07 -14.77 -19.53
CA THR A 360 4.97 -13.63 -19.42
C THR A 360 4.96 -13.06 -18.00
N ASP A 361 3.77 -12.85 -17.42
CA ASP A 361 3.60 -12.36 -16.06
C ASP A 361 4.27 -13.26 -15.03
N ILE A 362 4.11 -14.59 -15.15
CA ILE A 362 4.71 -15.57 -14.25
C ILE A 362 6.23 -15.49 -14.31
N VAL A 363 6.82 -15.46 -15.51
CA VAL A 363 8.29 -15.36 -15.67
C VAL A 363 8.82 -14.07 -15.04
N GLU A 364 8.21 -12.93 -15.35
CA GLU A 364 8.59 -11.64 -14.78
C GLU A 364 8.46 -11.64 -13.26
N GLN A 365 7.38 -12.21 -12.71
CA GLN A 365 7.17 -12.27 -11.28
C GLN A 365 8.22 -13.14 -10.57
N ILE A 366 8.62 -14.26 -11.16
CA ILE A 366 9.66 -15.13 -10.60
C ILE A 366 10.99 -14.38 -10.52
N ASP A 367 11.36 -13.69 -11.60
CA ASP A 367 12.58 -12.87 -11.64
C ASP A 367 12.52 -11.73 -10.63
N LEU A 368 11.35 -11.09 -10.49
CA LEU A 368 11.10 -10.01 -9.55
C LEU A 368 11.20 -10.48 -8.09
N ILE A 369 10.67 -11.65 -7.74
CA ILE A 369 10.83 -12.27 -6.40
C ILE A 369 12.31 -12.50 -6.08
N SER A 370 13.09 -13.00 -7.05
CA SER A 370 14.53 -13.17 -6.89
C SER A 370 15.25 -11.83 -6.65
N SER A 371 14.90 -10.81 -7.45
CA SER A 371 15.46 -9.45 -7.31
C SER A 371 15.16 -8.83 -5.95
N TRP A 372 13.96 -9.03 -5.41
CA TRP A 372 13.56 -8.53 -4.09
C TRP A 372 14.38 -9.17 -2.98
N ASN A 373 14.65 -10.47 -3.06
CA ASN A 373 15.49 -11.15 -2.08
C ASN A 373 16.93 -10.63 -2.10
N GLN A 374 17.50 -10.41 -3.29
CA GLN A 374 18.83 -9.80 -3.42
C GLN A 374 18.84 -8.38 -2.84
N ARG A 375 17.81 -7.58 -3.15
CA ARG A 375 17.68 -6.21 -2.65
C ARG A 375 17.57 -6.16 -1.13
N ARG A 376 16.80 -7.07 -0.52
CA ARG A 376 16.67 -7.18 0.95
C ARG A 376 18.01 -7.44 1.62
N ILE A 377 18.78 -8.39 1.08
CA ILE A 377 20.12 -8.73 1.61
C ILE A 377 21.03 -7.50 1.56
N GLN A 378 21.09 -6.80 0.43
CA GLN A 378 21.89 -5.58 0.30
C GLN A 378 21.46 -4.48 1.29
N LEU A 379 20.15 -4.27 1.45
CA LEU A 379 19.63 -3.26 2.38
C LEU A 379 19.95 -3.61 3.83
N LEU A 380 19.87 -4.89 4.20
CA LEU A 380 20.28 -5.35 5.52
C LEU A 380 21.77 -5.19 5.76
N GLU A 381 22.63 -5.58 4.82
CA GLU A 381 24.07 -5.40 4.93
C GLU A 381 24.44 -3.93 5.12
N ASN A 382 23.80 -3.05 4.35
CA ASN A 382 23.96 -1.60 4.51
C ASN A 382 23.49 -1.12 5.89
N LYS A 383 22.36 -1.64 6.39
CA LYS A 383 21.86 -1.31 7.72
C LYS A 383 22.82 -1.77 8.82
N VAL A 384 23.33 -3.00 8.75
CA VAL A 384 24.33 -3.54 9.68
C VAL A 384 25.60 -2.70 9.65
N ARG A 385 26.08 -2.34 8.46
CA ARG A 385 27.25 -1.46 8.29
C ARG A 385 27.03 -0.09 8.92
N GLN A 386 25.85 0.51 8.74
CA GLN A 386 25.50 1.79 9.37
C GLN A 386 25.48 1.70 10.90
N ILE A 387 24.94 0.61 11.46
CA ILE A 387 24.95 0.37 12.92
C ILE A 387 26.38 0.28 13.44
N TYR A 388 27.24 -0.48 12.75
CA TYR A 388 28.64 -0.61 13.12
C TYR A 388 29.38 0.74 13.06
N LEU A 389 29.18 1.52 11.99
CA LEU A 389 29.77 2.85 11.86
C LEU A 389 29.31 3.80 12.97
N LYS A 390 28.02 3.81 13.31
CA LYS A 390 27.50 4.62 14.43
C LYS A 390 28.14 4.22 15.76
N LYS A 391 28.28 2.92 16.02
CA LYS A 391 28.96 2.42 17.22
C LYS A 391 30.42 2.86 17.27
N ARG A 392 31.16 2.72 16.16
CA ARG A 392 32.55 3.18 16.03
C ARG A 392 32.70 4.68 16.23
N LEU A 393 31.80 5.48 15.67
CA LEU A 393 31.82 6.93 15.85
C LEU A 393 31.56 7.32 17.32
N ALA A 394 30.66 6.62 18.01
CA ALA A 394 30.43 6.81 19.44
C ALA A 394 31.68 6.45 20.28
N GLU A 395 32.32 5.32 19.99
CA GLU A 395 33.58 4.91 20.62
C GLU A 395 34.68 5.98 20.41
N ILE A 396 34.83 6.49 19.19
CA ILE A 396 35.82 7.54 18.87
C ILE A 396 35.48 8.85 19.59
N ALA A 397 34.20 9.22 19.69
CA ALA A 397 33.78 10.43 20.40
C ALA A 397 34.08 10.33 21.90
N GLU A 398 33.87 9.16 22.51
CA GLU A 398 34.19 8.92 23.91
C GLU A 398 35.71 8.97 24.16
N LEU A 399 36.51 8.36 23.27
CA LEU A 399 37.96 8.44 23.34
C LEU A 399 38.49 9.87 23.15
N ARG A 400 37.90 10.63 22.22
CA ARG A 400 38.24 12.05 22.03
C ARG A 400 37.96 12.85 23.28
N LYS A 401 36.82 12.63 23.94
CA LYS A 401 36.48 13.29 25.20
C LYS A 401 37.49 12.98 26.31
N LYS A 402 37.88 11.70 26.47
CA LYS A 402 38.91 11.29 27.42
C LYS A 402 40.26 11.95 27.15
N LEU A 403 40.70 11.96 25.88
CA LEU A 403 41.96 12.60 25.49
C LEU A 403 41.92 14.12 25.67
N THR A 404 40.77 14.78 25.48
CA THR A 404 40.66 16.22 25.76
C THR A 404 40.75 16.51 27.25
N GLU A 405 40.11 15.69 28.10
CA GLU A 405 40.21 15.81 29.56
C GLU A 405 41.66 15.58 30.04
N GLU A 406 42.33 14.54 29.54
CA GLU A 406 43.74 14.28 29.84
C GLU A 406 44.66 15.41 29.36
N ARG A 407 44.41 15.94 28.15
CA ARG A 407 45.16 17.07 27.61
C ARG A 407 44.96 18.31 28.49
N GLU A 408 43.75 18.61 28.92
CA GLU A 408 43.47 19.74 29.81
C GLU A 408 44.23 19.64 31.13
N VAL A 409 44.33 18.44 31.70
CA VAL A 409 45.12 18.20 32.92
C VAL A 409 46.62 18.42 32.68
N ILE A 410 47.16 17.90 31.58
CA ILE A 410 48.60 18.04 31.26
C ILE A 410 48.95 19.50 30.96
N PHE A 411 48.13 20.18 30.18
CA PHE A 411 48.34 21.57 29.76
C PHE A 411 47.67 22.58 30.71
N PHE A 412 47.36 22.16 31.95
CA PHE A 412 46.67 22.99 32.93
C PHE A 412 47.36 24.34 33.16
N PHE A 413 48.69 24.35 33.30
CA PHE A 413 49.45 25.57 33.57
C PHE A 413 49.49 26.53 32.38
N GLU A 414 49.45 26.02 31.15
CA GLU A 414 49.41 26.83 29.94
C GLU A 414 48.01 27.39 29.68
N ASN A 415 46.97 26.63 30.03
CA ASN A 415 45.57 27.01 29.89
C ASN A 415 45.00 27.67 31.15
N LYS A 416 45.81 28.01 32.15
CA LYS A 416 45.35 28.53 33.44
C LYS A 416 44.42 29.75 33.28
N ALA A 417 44.73 30.66 32.36
CA ALA A 417 43.92 31.86 32.11
C ALA A 417 42.54 31.55 31.50
N THR A 418 42.41 30.51 30.67
CA THR A 418 41.11 30.10 30.10
C THR A 418 40.28 29.32 31.11
N TRP A 419 40.91 28.52 31.97
CA TRP A 419 40.26 27.89 33.11
C TRP A 419 39.71 28.94 34.09
N GLU A 420 40.52 29.92 34.49
CA GLU A 420 40.09 31.02 35.37
C GLU A 420 38.96 31.87 34.77
N HIS A 421 38.85 31.92 33.43
CA HIS A 421 37.75 32.60 32.73
C HIS A 421 36.47 31.75 32.64
N ASN A 422 36.59 30.42 32.52
CA ASN A 422 35.47 29.49 32.33
C ASN A 422 34.90 28.91 33.65
N VAL A 423 35.55 29.15 34.79
CA VAL A 423 34.96 28.86 36.11
C VAL A 423 33.68 29.68 36.28
N HIS A 424 32.56 28.98 36.50
CA HIS A 424 31.22 29.52 36.71
C HIS A 424 31.22 30.68 37.75
N PRO A 425 30.42 31.75 37.56
CA PRO A 425 30.29 32.83 38.54
C PRO A 425 29.84 32.36 39.94
N ASP A 426 29.26 31.16 40.06
CA ASP A 426 28.89 30.57 41.35
C ASP A 426 30.08 30.29 42.27
N TYR A 427 31.31 30.18 41.74
CA TYR A 427 32.53 30.12 42.57
C TYR A 427 33.08 31.50 42.94
N LYS A 428 32.70 32.58 42.24
CA LYS A 428 33.03 33.95 42.65
C LYS A 428 32.20 34.41 43.84
N ASP A 429 30.98 33.90 43.97
CA ASP A 429 30.09 34.21 45.10
C ASP A 429 30.40 33.37 46.36
N ALA A 430 31.07 32.21 46.22
CA ALA A 430 31.54 31.44 47.37
C ALA A 430 32.61 32.18 48.18
N ASP A 431 33.50 32.93 47.51
CA ASP A 431 34.51 33.77 48.18
C ASP A 431 33.94 35.07 48.77
N ALA A 432 32.73 35.49 48.37
CA ALA A 432 32.07 36.68 48.92
C ALA A 432 31.29 36.40 50.22
N SER A 433 31.07 35.13 50.58
CA SER A 433 30.31 34.72 51.77
C SER A 433 31.16 34.35 52.98
N VAL A 434 32.49 34.35 52.86
CA VAL A 434 33.38 34.28 54.03
C VAL A 434 33.44 35.66 54.67
N SER A 435 32.41 35.97 55.47
CA SER A 435 32.47 37.03 56.46
C SER A 435 33.77 36.93 57.23
N ALA A 436 34.45 38.07 57.39
CA ALA A 436 35.67 38.24 58.18
C ALA A 436 35.53 37.65 59.60
N GLY A 437 35.79 36.36 59.73
CA GLY A 437 36.11 35.75 61.01
C GLY A 437 37.51 36.20 61.38
N LYS A 438 37.65 36.89 62.51
CA LYS A 438 38.95 37.20 63.10
C LYS A 438 39.82 35.94 63.05
N LEU A 439 40.99 36.05 62.42
CA LEU A 439 42.05 35.06 62.61
C LEU A 439 42.29 34.92 64.12
N PRO A 440 42.36 33.69 64.68
CA PRO A 440 42.71 33.50 66.08
C PRO A 440 44.08 34.13 66.34
N SER A 441 44.25 34.78 67.49
CA SER A 441 45.56 35.30 67.89
C SER A 441 46.55 34.15 68.07
N ASP A 442 47.84 34.40 67.79
CA ASP A 442 48.94 33.43 67.86
C ASP A 442 49.03 32.64 69.18
N GLU A 443 48.38 33.10 70.25
CA GLU A 443 48.32 32.42 71.56
C GLU A 443 47.33 31.22 71.62
N GLU A 444 46.42 31.05 70.65
CA GLU A 444 45.47 29.92 70.58
C GLU A 444 45.76 28.95 69.43
N TYR A 445 46.81 29.18 68.63
CA TYR A 445 47.15 28.30 67.50
C TYR A 445 47.95 27.07 67.96
N VAL A 446 47.26 25.95 68.19
CA VAL A 446 47.91 24.65 68.39
C VAL A 446 48.13 24.00 67.02
N VAL A 447 49.40 23.81 66.65
CA VAL A 447 49.81 23.05 65.46
C VAL A 447 49.25 21.63 65.58
N PRO A 448 48.41 21.15 64.65
CA PRO A 448 47.98 19.77 64.67
C PRO A 448 49.21 18.86 64.49
N GLU A 449 49.48 18.00 65.47
CA GLU A 449 50.50 16.97 65.32
C GLU A 449 50.12 16.09 64.13
N LEU A 450 50.93 16.16 63.07
CA LEU A 450 50.87 15.19 61.99
C LEU A 450 51.20 13.83 62.58
N GLU A 451 50.18 12.98 62.79
CA GLU A 451 50.39 11.57 63.10
C GLU A 451 51.38 11.01 62.09
N LYS A 452 52.55 10.57 62.58
CA LYS A 452 53.54 9.87 61.78
C LYS A 452 52.90 8.58 61.30
N ARG A 453 52.36 8.59 60.08
CA ARG A 453 51.90 7.39 59.39
C ARG A 453 53.09 6.42 59.29
N THR A 454 53.08 5.40 60.13
CA THR A 454 54.04 4.30 60.06
C THR A 454 53.79 3.49 58.80
N VAL A 455 54.87 2.99 58.22
CA VAL A 455 54.95 2.37 56.87
C VAL A 455 54.06 1.13 56.69
N ASP A 456 53.49 0.58 57.77
CA ASP A 456 52.73 -0.68 57.76
C ASP A 456 51.26 -0.57 57.32
N GLU A 457 50.67 0.63 57.26
CA GLU A 457 49.27 0.77 56.78
C GLU A 457 49.15 0.77 55.25
N ARG A 458 50.27 0.85 54.52
CA ARG A 458 50.28 0.92 53.05
C ARG A 458 50.02 -0.44 52.37
N TRP A 459 50.12 -1.56 53.08
CA TRP A 459 50.06 -2.91 52.49
C TRP A 459 48.75 -3.67 52.71
N LYS A 460 47.73 -3.07 53.35
CA LYS A 460 46.40 -3.71 53.53
C LYS A 460 45.34 -3.28 52.51
N ARG A 461 45.72 -2.57 51.44
CA ARG A 461 44.80 -2.11 50.37
C ARG A 461 45.17 -2.58 48.96
N PHE A 462 46.00 -3.63 48.86
CA PHE A 462 46.20 -4.38 47.62
C PHE A 462 45.71 -5.81 47.79
#